data_AF-A0A527GIC3-F1
#
_entry.id   AF-A0A527GIC3-F1
#
_cell.length_a   1.000
_cell.length_b   1.000
_cell.length_c   1.000
_cell.angle_alpha   90.00
_cell.angle_beta   90.00
_cell.angle_gamma   90.00
#
_symmetry.space_group_name_H-M   'P 1'
#
loop_
_entity.id
_entity.type
_entity.pdbx_description
1 polymer ?
#
loop_
_entity_poly.entity_id
_entity_poly.type
_entity_poly.pdbx_seq_one_letter_code
_entity_poly.pdbx_strand_id
1 'polypeptide(L)'
;TYIEPITPEVVAKIIAKERPDALLPTMGGQTALNTALSLRRMGVLERYNVEMIGADATAIDKAEDRALFREAMKKIGLETPKSMLANAT
;
A
#
# COMPACT_ATOMS: atom_id res chain seq x y z
N THR A 1 11.49 15.30 -12.73
CA THR A 1 10.26 15.63 -11.98
C THR A 1 9.07 15.53 -12.90
N TYR A 2 8.00 14.86 -12.46
CA TYR A 2 6.79 14.64 -13.26
C TYR A 2 5.63 15.40 -12.62
N ILE A 3 4.96 16.26 -13.39
CA ILE A 3 3.69 16.89 -13.01
C ILE A 3 2.61 16.18 -13.81
N GLU A 4 2.20 15.03 -13.32
CA GLU A 4 1.33 14.08 -14.01
C GLU A 4 0.27 13.55 -13.02
N PRO A 5 -0.86 13.01 -13.50
CA PRO A 5 -1.85 12.39 -12.62
C PRO A 5 -1.26 11.22 -11.82
N ILE A 6 -1.55 11.16 -10.52
CA ILE A 6 -1.08 10.09 -9.63
C ILE A 6 -2.01 8.88 -9.75
N THR A 7 -2.09 8.30 -10.96
CA THR A 7 -2.78 7.03 -11.20
C THR A 7 -1.76 5.90 -11.39
N PRO A 8 -2.10 4.65 -11.03
CA PRO A 8 -1.18 3.52 -11.17
C PRO A 8 -0.63 3.35 -12.60
N GLU A 9 -1.43 3.61 -13.63
CA GLU A 9 -1.03 3.44 -15.02
C GLU A 9 0.01 4.48 -15.45
N VAL A 10 -0.15 5.72 -15.00
CA VAL A 10 0.81 6.81 -15.27
C VAL A 10 2.11 6.55 -14.54
N VAL A 11 2.04 6.20 -13.25
CA VAL A 11 3.24 5.91 -12.46
C VAL A 11 3.97 4.67 -12.97
N ALA A 12 3.26 3.66 -13.47
CA ALA A 12 3.87 2.50 -14.11
C ALA A 12 4.66 2.87 -15.37
N LYS A 13 4.18 3.82 -16.17
CA LYS A 13 4.93 4.35 -17.33
C LYS A 13 6.19 5.09 -16.89
N ILE A 14 6.11 5.86 -15.80
CA ILE A 14 7.27 6.56 -15.23
C ILE A 14 8.31 5.54 -14.74
N ILE A 15 7.90 4.51 -14.00
CA ILE A 15 8.77 3.42 -13.55
C ILE A 15 9.42 2.69 -14.74
N ALA A 16 8.65 2.42 -15.80
CA ALA A 16 9.17 1.74 -16.98
C ALA A 16 10.24 2.55 -17.71
N LYS A 17 10.11 3.89 -17.71
CA LYS A 17 11.06 4.82 -18.32
C LYS A 17 12.30 5.05 -17.44
N GLU A 18 12.10 5.35 -16.17
CA GLU A 18 13.17 5.79 -15.27
C GLU A 18 13.90 4.63 -14.58
N ARG A 19 13.27 3.45 -14.48
CA ARG A 19 13.84 2.24 -13.83
C ARG A 19 14.45 2.54 -12.46
N PRO A 20 13.66 3.08 -11.50
CA PRO A 20 14.17 3.36 -10.16
C PRO A 20 14.45 2.06 -9.41
N ASP A 21 15.46 2.07 -8.55
CA ASP A 21 15.76 0.94 -7.68
C ASP A 21 14.72 0.78 -6.55
N ALA A 22 14.15 1.89 -6.09
CA ALA A 22 13.23 1.90 -4.95
C ALA A 22 12.07 2.91 -5.09
N LEU A 23 10.97 2.62 -4.39
CA LEU A 23 9.77 3.44 -4.27
C LEU A 23 9.47 3.73 -2.78
N LEU A 24 9.31 5.00 -2.42
CA LEU A 24 8.99 5.45 -1.06
C LEU A 24 7.54 5.98 -1.00
N PRO A 25 6.56 5.19 -0.50
CA PRO A 25 5.14 5.56 -0.55
C PRO A 25 4.63 6.34 0.66
N THR A 26 5.45 6.54 1.71
CA THR A 26 5.02 7.07 3.01
C THR A 26 4.92 8.60 3.07
N MET A 27 5.39 9.32 2.05
CA MET A 27 5.49 10.78 2.07
C MET A 27 4.32 11.49 1.38
N GLY A 28 3.39 10.76 0.74
CA GLY A 28 2.30 11.32 -0.05
C GLY A 28 0.89 11.00 0.47
N GLY A 29 0.78 10.69 1.76
CA GLY A 29 -0.49 10.32 2.41
C GLY A 29 -1.15 9.09 1.76
N GLN A 30 -2.48 9.02 1.85
CA GLN A 30 -3.25 7.87 1.36
C GLN A 30 -3.16 7.70 -0.16
N THR A 31 -3.03 8.79 -0.91
CA THR A 31 -2.90 8.74 -2.37
C THR A 31 -1.64 7.99 -2.80
N ALA A 32 -0.49 8.30 -2.20
CA ALA A 32 0.75 7.59 -2.51
C ALA A 32 0.69 6.12 -2.08
N LEU A 33 0.12 5.85 -0.90
CA LEU A 33 -0.04 4.51 -0.36
C LEU A 33 -0.90 3.62 -1.26
N ASN A 34 -2.11 4.08 -1.60
CA ASN A 34 -3.05 3.36 -2.46
C ASN A 34 -2.47 3.09 -3.85
N THR A 35 -1.76 4.07 -4.42
CA THR A 35 -1.12 3.92 -5.73
C THR A 35 0.02 2.91 -5.68
N ALA A 36 0.86 2.94 -4.64
CA ALA A 36 1.94 1.96 -4.45
C ALA A 36 1.41 0.53 -4.26
N LEU A 37 0.36 0.35 -3.45
CA LEU A 37 -0.31 -0.95 -3.28
C LEU A 37 -0.90 -1.44 -4.60
N SER A 38 -1.49 -0.55 -5.40
CA SER A 38 -2.04 -0.89 -6.71
C SER A 38 -0.94 -1.29 -7.70
N LEU A 39 0.18 -0.57 -7.75
CA LEU A 39 1.35 -0.92 -8.56
C LEU A 39 1.93 -2.29 -8.18
N ARG A 40 1.97 -2.60 -6.88
CA ARG A 40 2.37 -3.92 -6.38
C ARG A 40 1.38 -5.00 -6.84
N ARG A 41 0.07 -4.79 -6.66
CA ARG A 41 -0.97 -5.73 -7.13
C ARG A 41 -0.95 -5.95 -8.64
N MET A 42 -0.57 -4.95 -9.41
CA MET A 42 -0.39 -5.03 -10.86
C MET A 42 0.91 -5.76 -11.28
N GLY A 43 1.77 -6.14 -10.33
CA GLY A 43 3.06 -6.79 -10.59
C GLY A 43 4.10 -5.86 -11.22
N VAL A 44 3.85 -4.54 -11.24
CA VAL A 44 4.77 -3.56 -11.85
C VAL A 44 6.08 -3.52 -11.08
N LEU A 45 6.02 -3.45 -9.75
CA LEU A 45 7.22 -3.35 -8.92
C LEU A 45 8.14 -4.57 -9.09
N GLU A 46 7.57 -5.78 -9.14
CA GLU A 46 8.32 -7.02 -9.40
C GLU A 46 8.91 -7.04 -10.82
N ARG A 47 8.10 -6.69 -11.83
CA ARG A 47 8.54 -6.67 -13.24
C ARG A 47 9.72 -5.74 -13.48
N TYR A 48 9.77 -4.62 -12.76
CA TYR A 48 10.80 -3.60 -12.91
C TYR A 48 11.87 -3.67 -11.81
N ASN A 49 11.82 -4.67 -10.93
CA ASN A 49 12.72 -4.86 -9.79
C ASN A 49 12.84 -3.61 -8.90
N VAL A 50 11.71 -2.97 -8.61
CA VAL A 50 11.62 -1.79 -7.75
C VAL A 50 11.26 -2.21 -6.33
N GLU A 51 12.14 -1.93 -5.38
CA GLU A 51 11.91 -2.23 -3.97
C GLU A 51 11.01 -1.18 -3.32
N MET A 52 9.99 -1.60 -2.58
CA MET A 52 9.19 -0.67 -1.77
C MET A 52 9.87 -0.46 -0.41
N ILE A 53 10.28 0.77 -0.12
CA ILE A 53 10.99 1.12 1.10
C ILE A 53 10.13 2.00 2.01
N GLY A 54 10.44 2.00 3.31
CA GLY A 54 9.77 2.84 4.30
C GLY A 54 8.39 2.34 4.74
N ALA A 55 7.78 1.41 4.02
CA ALA A 55 6.60 0.68 4.49
C ALA A 55 6.59 -0.75 3.95
N ASP A 56 6.45 -1.72 4.86
CA ASP A 56 6.19 -3.10 4.50
C ASP A 56 4.74 -3.21 4.02
N ALA A 57 4.57 -3.57 2.76
CA ALA A 57 3.25 -3.63 2.15
C ALA A 57 2.34 -4.71 2.79
N THR A 58 2.91 -5.72 3.46
CA THR A 58 2.14 -6.65 4.31
C THR A 58 1.67 -6.00 5.61
N ALA A 59 2.48 -5.11 6.18
CA ALA A 59 2.10 -4.33 7.36
C ALA A 59 1.02 -3.29 7.05
N ILE A 60 1.05 -2.70 5.85
CA ILE A 60 0.02 -1.76 5.37
C ILE A 60 -1.32 -2.48 5.21
N ASP A 61 -1.37 -3.59 4.46
CA ASP A 61 -2.63 -4.33 4.25
C ASP A 61 -3.25 -4.76 5.59
N LYS A 62 -2.41 -5.18 6.55
CA LYS A 62 -2.84 -5.58 7.90
C LYS A 62 -3.38 -4.41 8.74
N ALA A 63 -2.90 -3.20 8.50
CA ALA A 63 -3.35 -2.00 9.20
C ALA A 63 -4.65 -1.44 8.60
N GLU A 64 -4.86 -1.57 7.28
CA GLU A 64 -6.05 -1.06 6.60
C GLU A 64 -7.28 -1.97 6.76
N ASP A 65 -7.07 -3.29 6.84
CA ASP A 65 -8.16 -4.22 7.13
C ASP A 65 -8.49 -4.21 8.64
N ARG A 66 -9.66 -3.67 8.96
CA ARG A 66 -10.16 -3.58 10.34
C ARG A 66 -10.33 -4.95 11.01
N ALA A 67 -10.57 -6.01 10.26
CA ALA A 67 -10.61 -7.38 10.77
C ALA A 67 -9.22 -7.82 11.21
N LEU A 68 -8.23 -7.70 10.31
CA LEU A 68 -6.84 -8.08 10.56
C LEU A 68 -6.23 -7.25 11.69
N PHE A 69 -6.56 -5.96 11.76
CA PHE A 69 -6.15 -5.09 12.86
C PHE A 69 -6.66 -5.60 14.20
N ARG A 70 -7.95 -5.95 14.28
CA ARG A 70 -8.55 -6.46 15.52
C ARG A 70 -7.96 -7.80 15.94
N GLU A 71 -7.71 -8.70 14.99
CA GLU A 71 -7.00 -9.96 15.28
C GLU A 71 -5.57 -9.70 15.78
N ALA A 72 -4.87 -8.75 15.17
CA ALA A 72 -3.52 -8.36 15.60
C ALA A 72 -3.50 -7.83 17.03
N MET A 73 -4.43 -6.94 17.40
CA MET A 73 -4.57 -6.41 18.76
C MET A 73 -4.92 -7.51 19.77
N LYS A 74 -5.85 -8.41 19.40
CA LYS A 74 -6.20 -9.57 20.25
C LYS A 74 -5.00 -10.50 20.47
N LYS A 75 -4.18 -10.73 19.44
CA LYS A 75 -2.97 -11.56 19.53
C LYS A 75 -1.96 -11.04 20.54
N ILE A 76 -1.85 -9.72 20.71
CA ILE A 76 -0.94 -9.08 21.67
C ILE A 76 -1.62 -8.74 23.01
N GLY A 77 -2.88 -9.17 23.21
CA GLY A 77 -3.60 -9.00 24.46
C GLY A 77 -4.13 -7.58 24.71
N LEU A 78 -4.20 -6.73 23.68
CA LEU A 78 -4.77 -5.39 23.80
C LEU A 78 -6.28 -5.42 23.63
N GLU A 79 -6.99 -4.70 24.50
CA GLU A 79 -8.43 -4.54 24.41
C GLU A 79 -8.82 -3.57 23.29
N THR A 80 -9.86 -3.94 22.54
CA THR A 80 -10.48 -3.08 21.52
C THR A 80 -11.95 -2.88 21.87
N PRO A 81 -12.54 -1.70 21.59
CA PRO A 81 -13.97 -1.49 21.76
C PRO A 81 -14.82 -2.56 21.06
N LYS A 82 -15.98 -2.90 21.64
CA LYS A 82 -16.92 -3.83 21.00
C LYS A 82 -17.36 -3.26 19.65
N SER A 83 -16.97 -3.94 18.59
CA SER A 83 -17.29 -3.57 17.20
C SER A 83 -17.72 -4.80 16.40
N MET A 84 -18.36 -4.58 15.25
CA MET A 84 -18.68 -5.61 14.26
C MET A 84 -18.42 -5.03 12.88
N LEU A 85 -17.89 -5.85 11.97
CA LEU A 85 -17.77 -5.46 10.56
C LEU A 85 -19.15 -5.58 9.90
N ALA A 86 -19.58 -4.52 9.24
CA ALA A 86 -20.80 -4.51 8.46
C ALA A 86 -20.41 -4.39 6.99
N ASN A 87 -20.63 -5.45 6.22
CA ASN A 87 -20.55 -5.44 4.78
C ASN A 87 -21.96 -5.63 4.25
N ALA A 88 -22.51 -4.63 3.56
CA ALA A 88 -23.74 -4.80 2.79
C ALA A 88 -23.37 -5.60 1.54
N THR A 89 -23.69 -6.89 1.53
CA THR A 89 -23.68 -7.68 0.30
C THR A 89 -25.06 -7.59 -0.33
#